data_AF-J4SHK2-F1
#
_entry.id   AF-J4SHK2-F1
#
_cell.length_a   1.000
_cell.length_b   1.000
_cell.length_c   1.000
_cell.angle_alpha   90.00
_cell.angle_beta   90.00
_cell.angle_gamma   90.00
#
_symmetry.space_group_name_H-M   'P 1'
#
loop_
_entity.id
_entity.type
_entity.pdbx_description
1 polymer ?
#
loop_
_entity_poly.entity_id
_entity_poly.type
_entity_poly.pdbx_seq_one_letter_code
_entity_poly.pdbx_strand_id
1 'polypeptide(L)'
;MIIGLSVAAVVLVVIVIAVIAVSSGGGSGSAGDAAKGYLEALARGDAQAALTYSTDQPASKEFLTDDILKRQIARWPITDIKILDDNSARGFGFGQVHVSAKFGDNTSDVTMSIKKAGNDWKLDHAAIKVDTLNAGIEQAAVKTATFFGKPVGTAPVYVFPGWLDVASSNPNLAVNPKKPFLLDNLTTAGAYFNDLEFKLSDKGVAATSSAISAALANCANSTQLRPADCPQHAFDYDLVDGTAAWGKPDISGLKINLFDPFRLEASFSGSVNFPLTAQTRSGGTKTSVVNAFVSGTADESQNPPVVSLR
;
A
#
# COMPACT_ATOMS: atom_id res chain seq x y z
N MET A 1 -23.11 -17.17 33.63
CA MET A 1 -21.90 -16.32 33.64
C MET A 1 -20.69 -17.26 33.67
N ILE A 2 -20.12 -17.55 32.50
CA ILE A 2 -18.87 -18.32 32.35
C ILE A 2 -18.06 -17.55 31.31
N ILE A 3 -16.98 -16.93 31.76
CA ILE A 3 -16.08 -16.12 30.94
C ILE A 3 -15.03 -17.08 30.38
N GLY A 4 -15.14 -17.42 29.10
CA GLY A 4 -14.14 -18.21 28.38
C GLY A 4 -13.05 -17.29 27.82
N LEU A 5 -11.93 -17.17 28.56
CA LEU A 5 -10.69 -16.55 28.09
C LEU A 5 -10.19 -17.30 26.84
N SER A 6 -10.21 -16.63 25.69
CA SER A 6 -9.55 -17.13 24.48
C SER A 6 -8.13 -16.56 24.43
N VAL A 7 -7.16 -17.34 24.88
CA VAL A 7 -5.74 -17.02 24.78
C VAL A 7 -5.30 -17.30 23.34
N ALA A 8 -5.07 -16.24 22.56
CA ALA A 8 -4.45 -16.34 21.25
C ALA A 8 -2.96 -16.65 21.42
N ALA A 9 -2.56 -17.86 21.02
CA ALA A 9 -1.18 -18.30 21.01
C ALA A 9 -0.40 -17.56 19.90
N VAL A 10 0.55 -16.72 20.31
CA VAL A 10 1.56 -16.13 19.42
C VAL A 10 2.64 -17.19 19.19
N VAL A 11 2.65 -17.78 18.00
CA VAL A 11 3.74 -18.67 17.57
C VAL A 11 4.93 -17.81 17.15
N LEU A 12 5.92 -17.70 18.03
CA LEU A 12 7.23 -17.12 17.75
C LEU A 12 8.08 -18.17 17.02
N VAL A 13 8.21 -18.05 15.71
CA VAL A 13 9.18 -18.83 14.93
C VAL A 13 10.54 -18.16 15.09
N VAL A 14 11.40 -18.75 15.93
CA VAL A 14 12.81 -18.34 16.05
C VAL A 14 13.60 -19.09 14.99
N ILE A 15 13.88 -18.45 13.85
CA ILE A 15 14.81 -18.97 12.85
C ILE A 15 16.22 -18.63 13.34
N VAL A 16 16.97 -19.65 13.74
CA VAL A 16 18.40 -19.55 14.04
C VAL A 16 19.14 -19.50 12.69
N ILE A 17 19.53 -18.30 12.26
CA ILE A 17 20.35 -18.13 11.06
C ILE A 17 21.80 -18.43 11.44
N ALA A 18 22.31 -19.56 10.98
CA ALA A 18 23.74 -19.87 11.03
C ALA A 18 24.47 -19.06 9.94
N VAL A 19 24.92 -17.86 10.29
CA VAL A 19 25.85 -17.09 9.45
C VAL A 19 27.26 -17.64 9.68
N ILE A 20 27.80 -18.38 8.71
CA ILE A 20 29.22 -18.74 8.71
C ILE A 20 29.99 -17.47 8.30
N ALA A 21 30.33 -16.65 9.29
CA ALA A 21 31.22 -15.51 9.12
C ALA A 21 32.67 -16.01 9.11
N VAL A 22 33.30 -16.03 7.94
CA VAL A 22 34.77 -16.06 7.86
C VAL A 22 35.23 -14.62 8.06
N SER A 23 35.55 -14.28 9.30
CA SER A 23 36.09 -12.98 9.68
C SER A 23 37.57 -12.88 9.29
N SER A 24 37.89 -12.07 8.29
CA SER A 24 39.22 -11.48 8.10
C SER A 24 39.05 -9.98 7.91
N GLY A 25 39.45 -9.19 8.90
CA GLY A 25 39.40 -7.73 8.86
C GLY A 25 40.55 -7.11 8.06
N GLY A 26 40.32 -5.87 7.61
CA GLY A 26 41.37 -4.86 7.36
C GLY A 26 41.76 -4.59 5.90
N GLY A 27 41.35 -3.44 5.38
CA GLY A 27 42.10 -2.63 4.39
C GLY A 27 42.17 -3.10 2.93
N SER A 28 41.52 -2.34 2.04
CA SER A 28 41.65 -2.32 0.56
C SER A 28 41.57 -3.68 -0.14
N GLY A 29 40.39 -4.31 -0.04
CA GLY A 29 39.98 -5.39 -0.93
C GLY A 29 39.59 -4.88 -2.32
N SER A 30 39.03 -5.78 -3.12
CA SER A 30 38.42 -5.52 -4.42
C SER A 30 37.08 -4.77 -4.29
N ALA A 31 36.50 -4.31 -5.40
CA ALA A 31 35.13 -3.77 -5.36
C ALA A 31 34.12 -4.84 -4.92
N GLY A 32 34.34 -6.10 -5.27
CA GLY A 32 33.57 -7.26 -4.84
C GLY A 32 33.55 -7.45 -3.33
N ASP A 33 34.68 -7.20 -2.66
CA ASP A 33 34.76 -7.26 -1.19
C ASP A 33 33.91 -6.16 -0.54
N ALA A 34 33.87 -4.96 -1.12
CA ALA A 34 33.00 -3.88 -0.66
C ALA A 34 31.51 -4.22 -0.85
N ALA A 35 31.14 -4.75 -2.02
CA ALA A 35 29.79 -5.21 -2.30
C ALA A 35 29.32 -6.29 -1.31
N LYS A 36 30.17 -7.29 -1.09
CA LYS A 36 29.91 -8.39 -0.15
C LYS A 36 29.77 -7.87 1.28
N GLY A 37 30.71 -7.03 1.71
CA GLY A 37 30.70 -6.43 3.05
C GLY A 37 29.44 -5.60 3.33
N TYR A 38 28.97 -4.82 2.35
CA TYR A 38 27.71 -4.11 2.43
C TYR A 38 26.51 -5.05 2.67
N LEU A 39 26.39 -6.10 1.86
CA LEU A 39 25.28 -7.06 1.99
C LEU A 39 25.34 -7.86 3.29
N GLU A 40 26.54 -8.21 3.76
CA GLU A 40 26.70 -8.87 5.05
C GLU A 40 26.37 -7.93 6.22
N ALA A 41 26.67 -6.64 6.12
CA ALA A 41 26.25 -5.65 7.12
C ALA A 41 24.73 -5.55 7.18
N LEU A 42 24.05 -5.51 6.02
CA LEU A 42 22.59 -5.57 5.96
C LEU A 42 22.05 -6.85 6.62
N ALA A 43 22.64 -8.01 6.28
CA ALA A 43 22.22 -9.31 6.81
C ALA A 43 22.39 -9.44 8.34
N ARG A 44 23.36 -8.75 8.93
CA ARG A 44 23.57 -8.70 10.40
C ARG A 44 22.67 -7.69 11.11
N GLY A 45 21.90 -6.88 10.38
CA GLY A 45 21.08 -5.82 10.97
C GLY A 45 21.91 -4.63 11.47
N ASP A 46 23.07 -4.38 10.86
CA ASP A 46 23.99 -3.30 11.23
C ASP A 46 23.88 -2.16 10.20
N ALA A 47 22.95 -1.24 10.46
CA ALA A 47 22.65 -0.14 9.55
C ALA A 47 23.81 0.84 9.46
N GLN A 48 24.50 1.09 10.59
CA GLN A 48 25.62 2.02 10.62
C GLN A 48 26.78 1.52 9.76
N ALA A 49 27.15 0.24 9.89
CA ALA A 49 28.18 -0.36 9.06
C ALA A 49 27.78 -0.35 7.58
N ALA A 50 26.53 -0.73 7.25
CA ALA A 50 26.05 -0.72 5.87
C ALA A 50 26.18 0.66 5.21
N LEU A 51 25.80 1.73 5.92
CA LEU A 51 25.91 3.11 5.40
C LEU A 51 27.35 3.57 5.18
N THR A 52 28.33 2.96 5.85
CA THR A 52 29.75 3.30 5.64
C THR A 52 30.29 2.81 4.30
N TYR A 53 29.60 1.88 3.62
CA TYR A 53 30.00 1.39 2.30
C TYR A 53 29.64 2.34 1.15
N SER A 54 28.97 3.46 1.42
CA SER A 54 28.60 4.45 0.39
C SER A 54 29.36 5.76 0.54
N THR A 55 29.68 6.38 -0.60
CA THR A 55 30.18 7.78 -0.61
C THR A 55 29.07 8.80 -0.43
N ASP A 56 27.85 8.47 -0.86
CA ASP A 56 26.69 9.32 -0.67
C ASP A 56 26.05 9.03 0.70
N GLN A 57 25.69 10.09 1.41
CA GLN A 57 25.01 9.97 2.70
C GLN A 57 23.57 10.46 2.52
N PRO A 58 22.58 9.64 2.91
CA PRO A 58 21.19 9.96 2.73
C PRO A 58 20.82 11.20 3.55
N ALA A 59 19.99 12.08 2.99
CA ALA A 59 19.58 13.33 3.62
C ALA A 59 18.78 13.13 4.93
N SER A 60 18.19 11.94 5.11
CA SER A 60 17.53 11.51 6.34
C SER A 60 17.87 10.06 6.64
N LYS A 61 17.98 9.72 7.93
CA LYS A 61 18.19 8.36 8.44
C LYS A 61 16.96 7.79 9.16
N GLU A 62 15.80 8.41 9.01
CA GLU A 62 14.57 8.03 9.73
C GLU A 62 14.23 6.54 9.59
N PHE A 63 14.42 5.97 8.40
CA PHE A 63 14.19 4.56 8.12
C PHE A 63 15.47 3.72 7.98
N LEU A 64 16.63 4.30 8.32
CA LEU A 64 17.95 3.69 8.14
C LEU A 64 18.60 3.41 9.51
N THR A 65 17.88 2.66 10.34
CA THR A 65 18.29 2.31 11.71
C THR A 65 18.40 0.80 11.87
N ASP A 66 19.19 0.35 12.85
CA ASP A 66 19.35 -1.07 13.16
C ASP A 66 18.01 -1.74 13.51
N ASP A 67 17.13 -1.05 14.23
CA ASP A 67 15.81 -1.57 14.60
C ASP A 67 14.95 -1.83 13.37
N ILE A 68 14.91 -0.89 12.43
CA ILE A 68 14.17 -1.05 11.18
C ILE A 68 14.77 -2.17 10.33
N LEU A 69 16.09 -2.15 10.12
CA LEU A 69 16.78 -3.18 9.36
C LEU A 69 16.58 -4.58 9.97
N LYS A 70 16.60 -4.71 11.30
CA LYS A 70 16.28 -5.97 12.01
C LYS A 70 14.86 -6.45 11.74
N ARG A 71 13.87 -5.55 11.71
CA ARG A 71 12.50 -5.90 11.31
C ARG A 71 12.43 -6.35 9.86
N GLN A 72 13.18 -5.71 8.97
CA GLN A 72 13.28 -6.12 7.55
C GLN A 72 13.80 -7.55 7.43
N ILE A 73 14.97 -7.84 8.00
CA ILE A 73 15.60 -9.16 7.86
C ILE A 73 14.87 -10.27 8.64
N ALA A 74 14.09 -9.92 9.67
CA ALA A 74 13.20 -10.87 10.34
C ALA A 74 12.06 -11.35 9.44
N ARG A 75 11.62 -10.52 8.48
CA ARG A 75 10.61 -10.89 7.48
C ARG A 75 11.25 -11.50 6.24
N TRP A 76 12.24 -10.82 5.66
CA TRP A 76 12.98 -11.27 4.49
C TRP A 76 14.48 -11.35 4.83
N PRO A 77 14.95 -12.50 5.34
CA PRO A 77 16.36 -12.71 5.61
C PRO A 77 17.21 -12.49 4.35
N ILE A 78 18.37 -11.87 4.54
CA ILE A 78 19.35 -11.68 3.46
C ILE A 78 20.29 -12.87 3.47
N THR A 79 20.28 -13.66 2.40
CA THR A 79 21.02 -14.93 2.30
C THR A 79 21.62 -15.12 0.90
N ASP A 80 22.40 -16.19 0.72
CA ASP A 80 22.95 -16.60 -0.58
C ASP A 80 23.73 -15.49 -1.31
N ILE A 81 24.48 -14.67 -0.56
CA ILE A 81 25.27 -13.56 -1.09
C ILE A 81 26.44 -14.12 -1.91
N LYS A 82 26.49 -13.78 -3.20
CA LYS A 82 27.50 -14.20 -4.16
C LYS A 82 28.02 -13.02 -4.96
N ILE A 83 29.35 -12.94 -5.07
CA ILE A 83 30.02 -12.11 -6.07
C ILE A 83 30.28 -13.01 -7.28
N LEU A 84 29.60 -12.72 -8.39
CA LEU A 84 29.66 -13.52 -9.61
C LEU A 84 30.75 -13.04 -10.57
N ASP A 85 30.97 -11.73 -10.63
CA ASP A 85 32.05 -11.10 -11.39
C ASP A 85 32.50 -9.80 -10.71
N ASP A 86 33.78 -9.47 -10.87
CA ASP A 86 34.38 -8.23 -10.41
C ASP A 86 35.48 -7.79 -11.38
N ASN A 87 35.26 -6.67 -12.07
CA ASN A 87 36.22 -6.12 -13.03
C ASN A 87 37.10 -4.98 -12.45
N SER A 88 37.02 -4.72 -11.14
CA SER A 88 37.70 -3.60 -10.47
C SER A 88 39.22 -3.62 -10.60
N ALA A 89 39.84 -4.80 -10.72
CA ALA A 89 41.27 -4.95 -11.00
C ALA A 89 41.69 -4.40 -12.38
N ARG A 90 40.75 -4.27 -13.31
CA ARG A 90 40.96 -3.75 -14.68
C ARG A 90 40.58 -2.28 -14.81
N GLY A 91 39.88 -1.73 -13.82
CA GLY A 91 39.35 -0.37 -13.83
C GLY A 91 40.23 0.61 -13.06
N PHE A 92 40.44 1.81 -13.61
CA PHE A 92 41.16 2.89 -12.93
C PHE A 92 40.27 3.59 -11.89
N GLY A 93 40.04 2.93 -10.76
CA GLY A 93 39.25 3.50 -9.65
C GLY A 93 37.74 3.39 -9.79
N PHE A 94 37.26 2.58 -10.75
CA PHE A 94 35.85 2.22 -10.94
C PHE A 94 35.76 0.72 -11.23
N GLY A 95 34.75 0.07 -10.69
CA GLY A 95 34.49 -1.35 -10.86
C GLY A 95 32.99 -1.59 -11.03
N GLN A 96 32.67 -2.55 -11.89
CA GLN A 96 31.36 -3.17 -11.96
C GLN A 96 31.44 -4.52 -11.27
N VAL A 97 30.52 -4.76 -10.36
CA VAL A 97 30.47 -6.00 -9.58
C VAL A 97 29.12 -6.64 -9.82
N HIS A 98 29.12 -7.82 -10.44
CA HIS A 98 27.92 -8.63 -10.60
C HIS A 98 27.67 -9.39 -9.31
N VAL A 99 26.53 -9.13 -8.68
CA VAL A 99 26.15 -9.66 -7.38
C VAL A 99 24.78 -10.30 -7.43
N SER A 100 24.66 -11.44 -6.75
CA SER A 100 23.41 -12.14 -6.54
C SER A 100 23.19 -12.35 -5.05
N ALA A 101 22.01 -12.04 -4.54
CA ALA A 101 21.63 -12.26 -3.14
C ALA A 101 20.11 -12.47 -3.02
N LYS A 102 19.69 -13.23 -2.01
CA LYS A 102 18.27 -13.45 -1.71
C LYS A 102 17.80 -12.54 -0.59
N PHE A 103 16.61 -11.96 -0.76
CA PHE A 103 15.87 -11.17 0.21
C PHE A 103 14.53 -11.87 0.47
N GLY A 104 14.49 -12.74 1.47
CA GLY A 104 13.41 -13.72 1.59
C GLY A 104 13.37 -14.61 0.36
N ASP A 105 12.21 -14.71 -0.28
CA ASP A 105 12.04 -15.51 -1.51
C ASP A 105 12.47 -14.77 -2.80
N ASN A 106 12.80 -13.48 -2.71
CA ASN A 106 13.17 -12.67 -3.87
C ASN A 106 14.67 -12.78 -4.14
N THR A 107 15.05 -13.13 -5.36
CA THR A 107 16.46 -13.09 -5.79
C THR A 107 16.75 -11.74 -6.45
N SER A 108 17.69 -11.00 -5.90
CA SER A 108 18.24 -9.78 -6.48
C SER A 108 19.54 -10.13 -7.19
N ASP A 109 19.58 -9.97 -8.51
CA ASP A 109 20.73 -10.28 -9.36
C ASP A 109 21.04 -9.04 -10.22
N VAL A 110 22.12 -8.33 -9.88
CA VAL A 110 22.41 -6.99 -10.42
C VAL A 110 23.90 -6.76 -10.59
N THR A 111 24.25 -5.85 -11.50
CA THR A 111 25.60 -5.32 -11.60
C THR A 111 25.66 -3.95 -10.92
N MET A 112 26.41 -3.85 -9.83
CA MET A 112 26.58 -2.61 -9.08
C MET A 112 27.80 -1.83 -9.55
N SER A 113 27.66 -0.51 -9.68
CA SER A 113 28.77 0.41 -9.87
C SER A 113 29.39 0.76 -8.52
N ILE A 114 30.69 0.51 -8.39
CA ILE A 114 31.46 0.78 -7.18
C ILE A 114 32.71 1.55 -7.58
N LYS A 115 33.04 2.60 -6.84
CA LYS A 115 34.18 3.47 -7.14
C LYS A 115 35.13 3.58 -5.97
N LYS A 116 36.37 3.94 -6.27
CA LYS A 116 37.39 4.16 -5.26
C LYS A 116 37.20 5.55 -4.65
N ALA A 117 37.10 5.61 -3.33
CA ALA A 117 37.05 6.83 -2.54
C ALA A 117 38.22 6.81 -1.55
N GLY A 118 39.30 7.51 -1.88
CA GLY A 118 40.57 7.38 -1.17
C GLY A 118 41.16 5.98 -1.36
N ASN A 119 41.31 5.22 -0.27
CA ASN A 119 41.85 3.86 -0.30
C ASN A 119 40.77 2.76 -0.32
N ASP A 120 39.50 3.13 -0.19
CA ASP A 120 38.39 2.21 -0.07
C ASP A 120 37.56 2.15 -1.34
N TRP A 121 36.97 0.98 -1.62
CA TRP A 121 35.90 0.83 -2.59
C TRP A 121 34.55 1.13 -1.92
N LYS A 122 33.72 1.93 -2.58
CA LYS A 122 32.44 2.39 -2.06
C LYS A 122 31.38 2.35 -3.14
N LEU A 123 30.17 1.97 -2.76
CA LEU A 123 28.97 2.10 -3.58
C LEU A 123 28.66 3.58 -3.80
N ASP A 124 28.00 3.88 -4.91
CA ASP A 124 27.45 5.22 -5.12
C ASP A 124 26.36 5.52 -4.08
N HIS A 125 25.49 4.55 -3.77
CA HIS A 125 24.43 4.67 -2.77
C HIS A 125 24.32 3.39 -1.93
N ALA A 126 24.17 3.53 -0.60
CA ALA A 126 23.89 2.42 0.34
C ALA A 126 22.43 2.33 0.79
N ALA A 127 21.59 3.27 0.35
CA ALA A 127 20.17 3.31 0.64
C ALA A 127 19.39 3.65 -0.63
N ILE A 128 18.21 3.06 -0.76
CA ILE A 128 17.28 3.36 -1.84
C ILE A 128 16.61 4.69 -1.51
N LYS A 129 16.80 5.69 -2.37
CA LYS A 129 16.02 6.92 -2.34
C LYS A 129 14.64 6.65 -2.93
N VAL A 130 13.60 6.77 -2.12
CA VAL A 130 12.20 6.73 -2.59
C VAL A 130 11.74 8.17 -2.77
N ASP A 131 11.69 8.61 -4.02
CA ASP A 131 11.45 9.99 -4.39
C ASP A 131 9.96 10.28 -4.63
N THR A 132 9.54 11.46 -4.20
CA THR A 132 8.21 12.05 -4.45
C THR A 132 8.18 12.85 -5.75
N LEU A 133 9.34 13.20 -6.31
CA LEU A 133 9.48 13.93 -7.57
C LEU A 133 8.96 13.10 -8.74
N ASN A 134 8.07 13.69 -9.53
CA ASN A 134 7.36 13.10 -10.68
C ASN A 134 6.36 11.97 -10.35
N ALA A 135 6.13 11.63 -9.08
CA ALA A 135 5.19 10.57 -8.69
C ALA A 135 3.72 11.02 -8.55
N GLY A 136 3.40 12.27 -8.88
CA GLY A 136 2.06 12.81 -8.68
C GLY A 136 1.84 13.22 -7.22
N ILE A 137 2.36 14.39 -6.84
CA ILE A 137 1.97 15.09 -5.59
C ILE A 137 0.43 15.32 -5.55
N GLU A 138 -0.22 15.22 -6.71
CA GLU A 138 -1.67 15.20 -6.89
C GLU A 138 -2.34 13.90 -6.42
N GLN A 139 -1.63 12.78 -6.30
CA GLN A 139 -2.22 11.53 -5.85
C GLN A 139 -2.49 11.58 -4.35
N ALA A 140 -3.72 11.95 -3.95
CA ALA A 140 -4.09 12.13 -2.55
C ALA A 140 -3.80 10.90 -1.67
N ALA A 141 -3.90 9.69 -2.22
CA ALA A 141 -3.59 8.45 -1.49
C ALA A 141 -2.13 8.36 -1.02
N VAL A 142 -1.16 8.91 -1.74
CA VAL A 142 0.26 8.90 -1.34
C VAL A 142 0.48 9.62 -0.01
N LYS A 143 -0.29 10.67 0.28
CA LYS A 143 -0.24 11.41 1.55
C LYS A 143 -0.65 10.57 2.75
N THR A 144 -1.30 9.44 2.52
CA THR A 144 -1.70 8.49 3.56
C THR A 144 -0.67 7.40 3.78
N ALA A 145 0.34 7.25 2.92
CA ALA A 145 1.31 6.17 3.01
C ALA A 145 2.16 6.26 4.28
N THR A 146 2.43 5.09 4.86
CA THR A 146 3.34 4.95 5.99
C THR A 146 4.35 3.86 5.72
N PHE A 147 5.59 4.07 6.15
CA PHE A 147 6.64 3.06 6.21
C PHE A 147 6.92 2.73 7.68
N PHE A 148 6.88 1.45 8.05
CA PHE A 148 7.07 0.99 9.43
C PHE A 148 6.21 1.77 10.44
N GLY A 149 4.96 2.07 10.05
CA GLY A 149 4.00 2.83 10.85
C GLY A 149 4.23 4.34 10.92
N LYS A 150 5.26 4.89 10.27
CA LYS A 150 5.52 6.33 10.23
C LYS A 150 5.11 6.96 8.90
N PRO A 151 4.54 8.18 8.89
CA PRO A 151 4.23 8.90 7.66
C PRO A 151 5.49 9.16 6.83
N VAL A 152 5.41 8.94 5.53
CA VAL A 152 6.53 9.18 4.59
C VAL A 152 6.59 10.62 4.07
N GLY A 153 5.53 11.41 4.31
CA GLY A 153 5.48 12.83 3.95
C GLY A 153 5.60 13.09 2.45
N THR A 154 6.07 14.29 2.08
CA THR A 154 6.26 14.74 0.68
C THR A 154 7.73 14.92 0.31
N ALA A 155 8.65 14.70 1.24
CA ALA A 155 10.09 14.70 0.96
C ALA A 155 10.56 13.30 0.58
N PRO A 156 11.68 13.16 -0.17
CA PRO A 156 12.27 11.85 -0.40
C PRO A 156 12.64 11.16 0.91
N VAL A 157 12.32 9.88 1.00
CA VAL A 157 12.70 9.01 2.13
C VAL A 157 13.74 8.00 1.68
N TYR A 158 14.50 7.43 2.63
CA TYR A 158 15.57 6.50 2.32
C TYR A 158 15.38 5.21 3.09
N VAL A 159 15.41 4.07 2.41
CA VAL A 159 15.22 2.74 3.00
C VAL A 159 16.33 1.79 2.58
N PHE A 160 16.59 0.74 3.36
CA PHE A 160 17.48 -0.33 2.93
C PHE A 160 16.75 -1.28 1.98
N PRO A 161 17.48 -1.91 1.02
CA PRO A 161 16.94 -2.98 0.20
C PRO A 161 16.35 -4.12 1.04
N GLY A 162 15.17 -4.63 0.66
CA GLY A 162 14.50 -5.75 1.31
C GLY A 162 13.02 -5.53 1.57
N TRP A 163 12.48 -6.23 2.57
CA TRP A 163 11.08 -6.10 2.96
C TRP A 163 10.79 -4.70 3.48
N LEU A 164 9.65 -4.13 3.13
CA LEU A 164 9.22 -2.83 3.61
C LEU A 164 7.80 -2.96 4.17
N ASP A 165 7.61 -2.49 5.40
CA ASP A 165 6.27 -2.39 6.01
C ASP A 165 5.56 -1.17 5.43
N VAL A 166 4.84 -1.36 4.32
CA VAL A 166 4.06 -0.29 3.67
C VAL A 166 2.61 -0.42 4.09
N ALA A 167 2.04 0.68 4.59
CA ALA A 167 0.63 0.76 4.98
C ALA A 167 0.04 2.14 4.66
N SER A 168 -1.22 2.34 5.08
CA SER A 168 -1.90 3.64 5.02
C SER A 168 -2.38 4.07 6.41
N SER A 169 -2.31 5.37 6.69
CA SER A 169 -2.99 6.00 7.82
C SER A 169 -4.51 6.12 7.61
N ASN A 170 -4.99 5.96 6.38
CA ASN A 170 -6.41 5.87 6.06
C ASN A 170 -6.87 4.40 6.16
N PRO A 171 -7.77 4.07 7.11
CA PRO A 171 -8.20 2.69 7.31
C PRO A 171 -9.01 2.10 6.14
N ASN A 172 -9.52 2.95 5.24
CA ASN A 172 -10.24 2.51 4.05
C ASN A 172 -9.30 2.05 2.93
N LEU A 173 -7.99 2.28 3.07
CA LEU A 173 -7.01 1.98 2.03
C LEU A 173 -6.07 0.85 2.43
N ALA A 174 -5.72 0.04 1.45
CA ALA A 174 -4.61 -0.90 1.51
C ALA A 174 -3.54 -0.45 0.50
N VAL A 175 -2.27 -0.60 0.88
CA VAL A 175 -1.12 -0.16 0.09
C VAL A 175 -0.14 -1.31 -0.04
N ASN A 176 0.37 -1.56 -1.25
CA ASN A 176 1.41 -2.55 -1.48
C ASN A 176 2.44 -2.02 -2.48
N PRO A 177 3.73 -2.36 -2.34
CA PRO A 177 4.69 -2.19 -3.42
C PRO A 177 4.29 -3.03 -4.65
N LYS A 178 4.34 -2.45 -5.85
CA LYS A 178 4.17 -3.16 -7.13
C LYS A 178 5.31 -4.15 -7.37
N LYS A 179 6.50 -3.83 -6.87
CA LYS A 179 7.70 -4.66 -6.89
C LYS A 179 8.46 -4.54 -5.57
N PRO A 180 9.22 -5.57 -5.18
CA PRO A 180 10.19 -5.47 -4.09
C PRO A 180 11.18 -4.32 -4.31
N PHE A 181 11.55 -3.61 -3.24
CA PHE A 181 12.62 -2.60 -3.26
C PHE A 181 13.97 -3.28 -3.00
N LEU A 182 14.75 -3.58 -4.04
CA LEU A 182 15.97 -4.39 -3.95
C LEU A 182 17.21 -3.63 -4.46
N LEU A 183 18.29 -4.34 -4.77
CA LEU A 183 19.59 -3.73 -5.10
C LEU A 183 19.57 -2.96 -6.43
N ASP A 184 18.66 -3.28 -7.35
CA ASP A 184 18.46 -2.55 -8.60
C ASP A 184 17.94 -1.12 -8.38
N ASN A 185 17.39 -0.83 -7.19
CA ASN A 185 16.97 0.51 -6.80
C ASN A 185 18.10 1.35 -6.16
N LEU A 186 19.31 0.81 -5.97
CA LEU A 186 20.48 1.55 -5.46
C LEU A 186 21.14 2.41 -6.56
N THR A 187 20.34 3.09 -7.35
CA THR A 187 20.79 3.98 -8.42
C THR A 187 20.46 5.44 -8.07
N THR A 188 21.03 6.39 -8.81
CA THR A 188 20.71 7.82 -8.64
C THR A 188 19.23 8.11 -8.86
N ALA A 189 18.55 7.34 -9.71
CA ALA A 189 17.11 7.46 -9.93
C ALA A 189 16.29 6.94 -8.73
N GLY A 190 16.81 5.94 -8.02
CA GLY A 190 16.16 5.35 -6.86
C GLY A 190 14.88 4.59 -7.22
N ALA A 191 13.87 4.74 -6.38
CA ALA A 191 12.51 4.26 -6.61
C ALA A 191 11.50 5.41 -6.41
N TYR A 192 10.25 5.19 -6.76
CA TYR A 192 9.25 6.25 -6.81
C TYR A 192 7.96 5.88 -6.08
N PHE A 193 7.21 6.87 -5.60
CA PHE A 193 5.92 6.60 -4.94
C PHE A 193 4.85 6.00 -5.87
N ASN A 194 4.99 6.15 -7.19
CA ASN A 194 4.11 5.47 -8.15
C ASN A 194 4.38 3.95 -8.23
N ASP A 195 5.46 3.45 -7.60
CA ASP A 195 5.69 2.02 -7.38
C ASP A 195 4.83 1.47 -6.24
N LEU A 196 4.04 2.31 -5.55
CA LEU A 196 3.00 1.88 -4.62
C LEU A 196 1.65 1.73 -5.34
N GLU A 197 0.95 0.65 -5.06
CA GLU A 197 -0.42 0.41 -5.47
C GLU A 197 -1.36 0.67 -4.29
N PHE A 198 -2.33 1.57 -4.50
CA PHE A 198 -3.39 1.88 -3.54
C PHE A 198 -4.71 1.29 -4.02
N LYS A 199 -5.42 0.65 -3.10
CA LYS A 199 -6.75 0.08 -3.33
C LYS A 199 -7.59 0.22 -2.07
N LEU A 200 -8.91 0.02 -2.19
CA LEU A 200 -9.75 -0.13 -1.00
C LEU A 200 -9.28 -1.35 -0.21
N SER A 201 -9.18 -1.19 1.11
CA SER A 201 -9.04 -2.30 2.04
C SER A 201 -10.38 -3.02 2.20
N ASP A 202 -10.38 -4.22 2.77
CA ASP A 202 -11.62 -4.93 3.12
C ASP A 202 -12.51 -4.08 4.04
N LYS A 203 -11.88 -3.31 4.93
CA LYS A 203 -12.57 -2.35 5.80
C LYS A 203 -13.16 -1.19 5.00
N GLY A 204 -12.43 -0.66 4.02
CA GLY A 204 -12.93 0.36 3.09
C GLY A 204 -14.15 -0.14 2.34
N VAL A 205 -14.04 -1.29 1.66
CA VAL A 205 -15.16 -1.91 0.92
C VAL A 205 -16.40 -2.09 1.80
N ALA A 206 -16.24 -2.57 3.03
CA ALA A 206 -17.34 -2.74 3.98
C ALA A 206 -17.93 -1.39 4.42
N ALA A 207 -17.09 -0.40 4.73
CA ALA A 207 -17.52 0.93 5.14
C ALA A 207 -18.28 1.66 4.02
N THR A 208 -17.77 1.62 2.79
CA THR A 208 -18.41 2.18 1.60
C THR A 208 -19.75 1.51 1.33
N SER A 209 -19.82 0.18 1.39
CA SER A 209 -21.09 -0.55 1.21
C SER A 209 -22.12 -0.20 2.28
N SER A 210 -21.68 -0.02 3.53
CA SER A 210 -22.53 0.43 4.62
C SER A 210 -23.02 1.87 4.42
N ALA A 211 -22.16 2.77 3.96
CA ALA A 211 -22.52 4.16 3.68
C ALA A 211 -23.54 4.26 2.53
N ILE A 212 -23.37 3.47 1.47
CA ILE A 212 -24.34 3.38 0.35
C ILE A 212 -25.68 2.86 0.86
N SER A 213 -25.66 1.79 1.68
CA SER A 213 -26.87 1.23 2.29
C SER A 213 -27.62 2.27 3.13
N ALA A 214 -26.89 3.06 3.92
CA ALA A 214 -27.48 4.11 4.75
C ALA A 214 -28.07 5.25 3.91
N ALA A 215 -27.38 5.69 2.85
CA ALA A 215 -27.88 6.73 1.95
C ALA A 215 -29.19 6.29 1.26
N LEU A 216 -29.26 5.06 0.76
CA LEU A 216 -30.46 4.53 0.11
C LEU A 216 -31.59 4.23 1.11
N ALA A 217 -31.27 3.82 2.34
CA ALA A 217 -32.26 3.69 3.41
C ALA A 217 -32.86 5.05 3.80
N ASN A 218 -32.07 6.12 3.81
CA ASN A 218 -32.58 7.47 4.02
C ASN A 218 -33.56 7.88 2.92
N CYS A 219 -33.27 7.53 1.66
CA CYS A 219 -34.20 7.73 0.56
C CYS A 219 -35.53 6.99 0.77
N ALA A 220 -35.50 5.75 1.28
CA ALA A 220 -36.69 4.98 1.57
C ALA A 220 -37.58 5.57 2.69
N ASN A 221 -37.11 6.55 3.46
CA ASN A 221 -37.95 7.23 4.46
C ASN A 221 -38.91 8.26 3.87
N SER A 222 -38.80 8.58 2.57
CA SER A 222 -39.71 9.53 1.93
C SER A 222 -41.10 8.94 1.70
N THR A 223 -42.14 9.77 1.79
CA THR A 223 -43.51 9.39 1.42
C THR A 223 -43.87 9.75 -0.02
N GLN A 224 -42.95 10.39 -0.75
CA GLN A 224 -43.16 10.76 -2.15
C GLN A 224 -42.90 9.55 -3.06
N LEU A 225 -43.65 9.47 -4.16
CA LEU A 225 -43.44 8.49 -5.22
C LEU A 225 -42.17 8.78 -6.03
N ARG A 226 -41.71 10.04 -6.01
CA ARG A 226 -40.50 10.51 -6.69
C ARG A 226 -39.76 11.53 -5.81
N PRO A 227 -39.08 11.08 -4.75
CA PRO A 227 -38.39 11.98 -3.84
C PRO A 227 -37.25 12.70 -4.56
N ALA A 228 -37.07 13.99 -4.26
CA ALA A 228 -35.92 14.73 -4.74
C ALA A 228 -34.61 14.09 -4.22
N ASP A 229 -33.55 14.15 -5.03
CA ASP A 229 -32.20 13.66 -4.70
C ASP A 229 -32.12 12.17 -4.35
N CYS A 230 -33.13 11.40 -4.77
CA CYS A 230 -33.22 9.96 -4.54
C CYS A 230 -33.52 9.20 -5.84
N PRO A 231 -32.97 7.98 -6.00
CA PRO A 231 -33.05 7.25 -7.27
C PRO A 231 -34.39 6.53 -7.48
N GLN A 232 -35.21 6.34 -6.44
CA GLN A 232 -36.49 5.64 -6.56
C GLN A 232 -37.60 6.55 -7.10
N HIS A 233 -38.13 6.19 -8.27
CA HIS A 233 -39.17 6.94 -8.97
C HIS A 233 -40.26 5.98 -9.45
N ALA A 234 -41.45 6.08 -8.87
CA ALA A 234 -42.63 5.35 -9.33
C ALA A 234 -43.46 6.20 -10.31
N PHE A 235 -43.69 5.66 -11.52
CA PHE A 235 -44.43 6.35 -12.59
C PHE A 235 -45.88 5.84 -12.77
N ASP A 236 -46.38 5.05 -11.82
CA ASP A 236 -47.73 4.51 -11.89
C ASP A 236 -48.76 5.58 -11.52
N TYR A 237 -49.57 5.99 -12.50
CA TYR A 237 -50.56 7.06 -12.36
C TYR A 237 -51.72 6.74 -11.42
N ASP A 238 -51.97 5.45 -11.14
CA ASP A 238 -53.00 5.06 -10.17
C ASP A 238 -52.50 5.27 -8.73
N LEU A 239 -51.20 5.41 -8.49
CA LEU A 239 -50.66 5.67 -7.15
C LEU A 239 -50.85 7.13 -6.72
N VAL A 240 -51.10 7.32 -5.43
CA VAL A 240 -51.27 8.64 -4.81
C VAL A 240 -49.95 9.10 -4.21
N ASP A 241 -49.45 10.23 -4.69
CA ASP A 241 -48.22 10.83 -4.16
C ASP A 241 -48.38 11.25 -2.69
N GLY A 242 -47.30 11.18 -1.92
CA GLY A 242 -47.33 11.43 -0.47
C GLY A 242 -47.82 10.26 0.38
N THR A 243 -48.18 9.12 -0.24
CA THR A 243 -48.63 7.90 0.45
C THR A 243 -47.65 6.72 0.33
N ALA A 244 -46.49 6.94 -0.29
CA ALA A 244 -45.50 5.89 -0.48
C ALA A 244 -44.95 5.40 0.87
N ALA A 245 -44.85 4.08 1.00
CA ALA A 245 -44.09 3.39 2.02
C ALA A 245 -43.05 2.53 1.30
N TRP A 246 -41.82 3.04 1.23
CA TRP A 246 -40.71 2.30 0.63
C TRP A 246 -40.15 1.30 1.63
N GLY A 247 -39.93 0.07 1.16
CA GLY A 247 -39.25 -0.97 1.93
C GLY A 247 -37.73 -0.82 1.88
N LYS A 248 -37.04 -1.67 2.63
CA LYS A 248 -35.57 -1.76 2.60
C LYS A 248 -35.10 -2.04 1.16
N PRO A 249 -34.25 -1.18 0.58
CA PRO A 249 -33.73 -1.41 -0.76
C PRO A 249 -32.87 -2.68 -0.81
N ASP A 250 -33.04 -3.48 -1.86
CA ASP A 250 -32.12 -4.56 -2.19
C ASP A 250 -31.01 -4.01 -3.09
N ILE A 251 -29.80 -3.98 -2.53
CA ILE A 251 -28.59 -3.43 -3.14
C ILE A 251 -27.66 -4.52 -3.68
N SER A 252 -28.10 -5.77 -3.77
CA SER A 252 -27.26 -6.88 -4.25
C SER A 252 -26.72 -6.68 -5.67
N GLY A 253 -27.40 -5.85 -6.48
CA GLY A 253 -26.96 -5.46 -7.82
C GLY A 253 -25.93 -4.32 -7.86
N LEU A 254 -25.65 -3.65 -6.74
CA LEU A 254 -24.67 -2.55 -6.66
C LEU A 254 -23.25 -3.08 -6.52
N LYS A 255 -22.32 -2.43 -7.23
CA LYS A 255 -20.88 -2.74 -7.15
C LYS A 255 -20.08 -1.47 -7.01
N ILE A 256 -19.01 -1.53 -6.22
CA ILE A 256 -17.93 -0.54 -6.24
C ILE A 256 -17.07 -0.88 -7.47
N ASN A 257 -17.01 0.02 -8.44
CA ASN A 257 -16.45 -0.23 -9.76
C ASN A 257 -14.96 0.12 -9.86
N LEU A 258 -14.61 1.31 -9.34
CA LEU A 258 -13.27 1.87 -9.47
C LEU A 258 -12.98 2.71 -8.23
N PHE A 259 -11.77 2.58 -7.71
CA PHE A 259 -11.19 3.51 -6.75
C PHE A 259 -10.19 4.41 -7.47
N ASP A 260 -10.40 5.73 -7.39
CA ASP A 260 -9.47 6.74 -7.86
C ASP A 260 -8.55 7.18 -6.70
N PRO A 261 -7.28 6.74 -6.69
CA PRO A 261 -6.36 7.10 -5.63
C PRO A 261 -5.89 8.56 -5.71
N PHE A 262 -6.16 9.28 -6.82
CA PHE A 262 -5.85 10.69 -6.93
C PHE A 262 -6.82 11.56 -6.14
N ARG A 263 -8.09 11.15 -6.11
CA ARG A 263 -9.16 11.88 -5.45
C ARG A 263 -9.61 11.27 -4.13
N LEU A 264 -9.11 10.09 -3.79
CA LEU A 264 -9.65 9.26 -2.69
C LEU A 264 -11.15 9.05 -2.89
N GLU A 265 -11.56 8.69 -4.11
CA GLU A 265 -12.97 8.55 -4.47
C GLU A 265 -13.24 7.14 -5.00
N ALA A 266 -14.23 6.46 -4.43
CA ALA A 266 -14.74 5.21 -4.97
C ALA A 266 -16.03 5.45 -5.76
N SER A 267 -16.08 5.02 -7.01
CA SER A 267 -17.29 5.04 -7.82
C SER A 267 -18.07 3.74 -7.66
N PHE A 268 -19.39 3.82 -7.65
CA PHE A 268 -20.26 2.66 -7.61
C PHE A 268 -21.43 2.81 -8.56
N SER A 269 -21.94 1.67 -9.04
CA SER A 269 -23.18 1.66 -9.81
C SER A 269 -23.82 0.28 -9.85
N GLY A 270 -25.12 0.24 -10.14
CA GLY A 270 -25.85 -1.00 -10.34
C GLY A 270 -27.33 -0.87 -10.12
N SER A 271 -28.05 -1.97 -10.30
CA SER A 271 -29.49 -2.01 -10.07
C SER A 271 -29.82 -2.13 -8.59
N VAL A 272 -30.80 -1.36 -8.16
CA VAL A 272 -31.39 -1.41 -6.81
C VAL A 272 -32.89 -1.61 -6.95
N ASN A 273 -33.42 -2.53 -6.15
CA ASN A 273 -34.86 -2.77 -6.07
C ASN A 273 -35.42 -2.11 -4.81
N PHE A 274 -36.38 -1.22 -4.98
CA PHE A 274 -37.11 -0.55 -3.92
C PHE A 274 -38.50 -1.15 -3.80
N PRO A 275 -38.79 -1.94 -2.75
CA PRO A 275 -40.15 -2.34 -2.47
C PRO A 275 -41.00 -1.09 -2.21
N LEU A 276 -42.22 -1.05 -2.73
CA LEU A 276 -43.14 0.07 -2.60
C LEU A 276 -44.51 -0.45 -2.19
N THR A 277 -45.14 0.22 -1.22
CA THR A 277 -46.59 0.15 -1.00
C THR A 277 -47.14 1.57 -1.01
N ALA A 278 -48.23 1.83 -1.73
CA ALA A 278 -48.87 3.15 -1.78
C ALA A 278 -50.38 3.03 -1.96
N GLN A 279 -51.13 4.08 -1.64
CA GLN A 279 -52.57 4.14 -1.90
C GLN A 279 -52.84 4.31 -3.40
N THR A 280 -53.96 3.75 -3.87
CA THR A 280 -54.44 3.94 -5.24
C THR A 280 -55.56 4.97 -5.31
N ARG A 281 -55.71 5.64 -6.46
CA ARG A 281 -56.83 6.56 -6.73
C ARG A 281 -58.16 5.82 -6.83
N SER A 282 -58.11 4.57 -7.27
CA SER A 282 -59.24 3.64 -7.32
C SER A 282 -59.69 3.13 -5.94
N GLY A 283 -58.91 3.40 -4.89
CA GLY A 283 -59.15 2.96 -3.51
C GLY A 283 -58.39 1.68 -3.16
N GLY A 284 -57.88 1.62 -1.93
CA GLY A 284 -57.05 0.53 -1.43
C GLY A 284 -55.55 0.82 -1.51
N THR A 285 -54.73 -0.23 -1.44
CA THR A 285 -53.27 -0.16 -1.53
C THR A 285 -52.74 -1.08 -2.62
N LYS A 286 -51.64 -0.68 -3.23
CA LYS A 286 -50.89 -1.47 -4.21
C LYS A 286 -49.46 -1.65 -3.74
N THR A 287 -48.97 -2.88 -3.83
CA THR A 287 -47.56 -3.22 -3.58
C THR A 287 -46.87 -3.49 -4.91
N SER A 288 -45.66 -2.96 -5.08
CA SER A 288 -44.84 -3.16 -6.26
C SER A 288 -43.35 -3.12 -5.89
N VAL A 289 -42.49 -3.31 -6.89
CA VAL A 289 -41.04 -3.11 -6.77
C VAL A 289 -40.63 -2.12 -7.84
N VAL A 290 -39.97 -1.05 -7.43
CA VAL A 290 -39.36 -0.08 -8.34
C VAL A 290 -37.91 -0.45 -8.54
N ASN A 291 -37.54 -0.79 -9.77
CA ASN A 291 -36.14 -0.97 -10.14
C ASN A 291 -35.55 0.37 -10.56
N ALA A 292 -34.43 0.74 -9.95
CA ALA A 292 -33.67 1.93 -10.33
C ALA A 292 -32.22 1.55 -10.61
N PHE A 293 -31.63 2.18 -11.62
CA PHE A 293 -30.17 2.15 -11.79
C PHE A 293 -29.58 3.26 -10.93
N VAL A 294 -28.82 2.88 -9.91
CA VAL A 294 -28.17 3.80 -8.98
C VAL A 294 -26.71 3.93 -9.38
N SER A 295 -26.21 5.16 -9.39
CA SER A 295 -24.78 5.43 -9.51
C SER A 295 -24.37 6.51 -8.52
N GLY A 296 -23.08 6.61 -8.23
CA GLY A 296 -22.60 7.61 -7.30
C GLY A 296 -21.13 7.47 -7.00
N THR A 297 -20.69 8.28 -6.04
CA THR A 297 -19.32 8.25 -5.53
C THR A 297 -19.29 8.25 -4.01
N ALA A 298 -18.23 7.70 -3.45
CA ALA A 298 -17.93 7.73 -2.02
C ALA A 298 -16.58 8.41 -1.81
N ASP A 299 -16.56 9.44 -0.96
CA ASP A 299 -15.34 10.10 -0.50
C ASP A 299 -14.67 9.22 0.58
N GLU A 300 -13.60 8.55 0.18
CA GLU A 300 -12.81 7.64 1.00
C GLU A 300 -11.82 8.37 1.91
N SER A 301 -11.67 9.70 1.78
CA SER A 301 -10.89 10.51 2.72
C SER A 301 -11.57 10.62 4.09
N GLN A 302 -12.88 10.34 4.14
CA GLN A 302 -13.70 10.38 5.35
C GLN A 302 -13.84 9.00 5.99
N ASN A 303 -14.08 8.97 7.30
CA ASN A 303 -14.34 7.73 8.04
C ASN A 303 -15.53 7.92 9.00
N PRO A 304 -16.72 7.39 8.68
CA PRO A 304 -17.03 6.54 7.51
C PRO A 304 -17.00 7.33 6.18
N PRO A 305 -16.89 6.63 5.02
CA PRO A 305 -16.97 7.28 3.71
C PRO A 305 -18.28 8.05 3.50
N VAL A 306 -18.21 9.20 2.82
CA VAL A 306 -19.39 10.03 2.53
C VAL A 306 -19.88 9.74 1.12
N VAL A 307 -21.14 9.33 0.99
CA VAL A 307 -21.74 8.92 -0.29
C VAL A 307 -22.55 10.04 -0.94
N SER A 308 -22.33 10.25 -2.23
CA SER A 308 -23.13 11.11 -3.10
C SER A 308 -23.81 10.26 -4.17
N LEU A 309 -25.15 10.25 -4.19
CA LEU A 309 -25.96 9.58 -5.20
C LEU A 309 -26.12 10.47 -6.44
N ARG A 310 -26.22 9.85 -7.62
CA ARG A 310 -26.54 10.49 -8.91
C ARG A 310 -27.79 9.88 -9.52
#